data_AF-A0A174LEU7-F1
#
_entry.id   AF-A0A174LEU7-F1
#
_cell.length_a   1.000
_cell.length_b   1.000
_cell.length_c   1.000
_cell.angle_alpha   90.00
_cell.angle_beta   90.00
_cell.angle_gamma   90.00
#
_symmetry.space_group_name_H-M   'P 1'
#
loop_
_entity.id
_entity.type
_entity.pdbx_description
1 polymer ?
#
loop_
_entity_poly.entity_id
_entity_poly.type
_entity_poly.pdbx_seq_one_letter_code
_entity_poly.pdbx_strand_id
1 'polypeptide(L)'
;MDDFGSGYSSLNMLNEMPIDILKLDMKFIRSETAKPNSQGILRFIIDLARWMHLDVVAEGVETGEQLERLRQIGCDYVQGYYFAKPMPCEEFKALLKECSSADIYNNTAFSGKKEDKYGNYN
;
A
#
# COMPACT_ATOMS: atom_id res chain seq x y z
N MET A 1 9.13 6.77 0.39
CA MET A 1 9.06 7.56 -0.85
C MET A 1 7.61 7.78 -1.20
N ASP A 2 7.20 9.04 -1.39
CA ASP A 2 5.82 9.39 -1.74
C ASP A 2 5.63 9.51 -3.26
N ASP A 3 4.38 9.43 -3.72
CA ASP A 3 3.94 9.65 -5.11
C ASP A 3 4.66 8.80 -6.19
N PHE A 4 5.11 7.59 -5.86
CA PHE A 4 5.72 6.70 -6.85
C PHE A 4 4.69 6.24 -7.89
N GLY A 5 5.01 6.44 -9.18
CA GLY A 5 4.12 6.13 -10.30
C GLY A 5 3.43 7.35 -10.94
N SER A 6 3.50 8.53 -10.33
CA SER A 6 2.82 9.77 -10.80
C SER A 6 3.55 10.54 -11.91
N GLY A 7 4.76 10.11 -12.29
CA GLY A 7 5.65 10.79 -13.24
C GLY A 7 7.01 10.10 -13.39
N TYR A 8 8.11 10.85 -13.35
CA TYR A 8 9.48 10.32 -13.39
C TYR A 8 9.83 9.58 -12.10
N SER A 9 9.48 8.31 -12.04
CA SER A 9 9.93 7.40 -10.99
C SER A 9 11.26 6.77 -11.41
N SER A 10 12.33 7.06 -10.66
CA SER A 10 13.67 6.53 -10.96
C SER A 10 13.96 5.30 -10.11
N LEU A 11 14.14 4.15 -10.76
CA LEU A 11 14.59 2.92 -10.08
C LEU A 11 15.98 3.08 -9.46
N ASN A 12 16.86 3.88 -10.07
CA ASN A 12 18.15 4.24 -9.47
C ASN A 12 17.96 4.97 -8.15
N MET A 13 17.04 5.94 -8.10
CA MET A 13 16.76 6.68 -6.87
C MET A 13 16.16 5.77 -5.80
N LEU A 14 15.32 4.81 -6.19
CA LEU A 14 14.78 3.79 -5.28
C LEU A 14 15.90 2.93 -4.67
N ASN A 15 16.93 2.59 -5.46
CA ASN A 15 18.04 1.73 -5.04
C ASN A 15 19.10 2.46 -4.18
N GLU A 16 19.24 3.77 -4.33
CA GLU A 16 20.26 4.56 -3.62
C GLU A 16 19.77 5.16 -2.30
N MET A 17 18.44 5.29 -2.12
CA MET A 17 17.89 5.92 -0.92
C MET A 17 17.60 4.92 0.20
N PRO A 18 17.94 5.24 1.46
CA PRO A 18 17.58 4.44 2.61
C PRO A 18 16.12 4.70 2.99
N ILE A 19 15.19 4.05 2.28
CA ILE A 19 13.76 4.11 2.55
C ILE A 19 13.25 2.76 3.06
N ASP A 20 12.22 2.80 3.90
CA ASP A 20 11.52 1.59 4.37
C ASP A 20 10.16 1.40 3.67
N ILE A 21 9.55 2.50 3.22
CA ILE A 21 8.18 2.51 2.69
C ILE A 21 8.12 3.14 1.30
N LEU A 22 7.44 2.47 0.36
CA LEU A 22 7.08 2.95 -0.97
C LEU A 22 5.57 3.24 -1.03
N LYS A 23 5.19 4.48 -1.30
CA LYS A 23 3.77 4.85 -1.44
C LYS A 23 3.42 4.96 -2.93
N LEU A 24 2.37 4.26 -3.34
CA LEU A 24 1.83 4.26 -4.70
C LEU A 24 0.64 5.21 -4.78
N ASP A 25 0.71 6.18 -5.69
CA ASP A 25 -0.27 7.26 -5.76
C ASP A 25 -1.66 6.79 -6.23
N MET A 26 -2.68 7.55 -5.87
CA MET A 26 -4.08 7.26 -6.19
C MET A 26 -4.38 7.14 -7.69
N LYS A 27 -3.72 7.91 -8.56
CA LYS A 27 -3.92 7.80 -10.02
C LYS A 27 -3.34 6.49 -10.52
N PHE A 28 -2.17 6.09 -10.03
CA PHE A 28 -1.57 4.80 -10.33
C PHE A 28 -2.50 3.65 -9.92
N ILE A 29 -2.96 3.64 -8.66
CA ILE A 29 -3.88 2.62 -8.14
C ILE A 29 -5.16 2.54 -8.97
N ARG A 30 -5.84 3.66 -9.22
CA ARG A 30 -7.06 3.67 -10.06
C ARG A 30 -6.81 3.12 -11.47
N SER A 31 -5.70 3.48 -12.10
CA SER A 31 -5.40 3.05 -13.47
C SER A 31 -5.03 1.56 -13.56
N GLU A 32 -4.30 1.03 -12.59
CA GLU A 32 -3.79 -0.34 -12.62
C GLU A 32 -4.82 -1.35 -12.09
N THR A 33 -5.61 -0.96 -11.10
CA THR A 33 -6.69 -1.81 -10.57
C THR A 33 -7.84 -2.05 -11.55
N ALA A 34 -7.94 -1.26 -12.62
CA ALA A 34 -8.91 -1.45 -13.70
C ALA A 34 -8.43 -2.40 -14.82
N LYS A 35 -7.13 -2.68 -14.92
CA LYS A 35 -6.55 -3.52 -16.00
C LYS A 35 -6.60 -5.01 -15.63
N PRO A 36 -6.55 -5.97 -16.55
CA PRO A 36 -6.35 -7.38 -16.17
C PRO A 36 -5.02 -7.59 -15.40
N ASN A 37 -4.96 -8.58 -14.49
CA ASN A 37 -3.73 -8.88 -13.72
C ASN A 37 -2.52 -9.19 -14.61
N SER A 38 -2.73 -9.74 -15.81
CA SER A 38 -1.68 -10.06 -16.78
C SER A 38 -1.15 -8.86 -17.57
N GLN A 39 -1.73 -7.66 -17.39
CA GLN A 39 -1.43 -6.48 -18.21
C GLN A 39 -1.03 -5.24 -17.39
N GLY A 40 -0.95 -5.35 -16.07
CA GLY A 40 -0.58 -4.25 -15.18
C GLY A 40 0.87 -4.32 -14.70
N ILE A 41 1.49 -3.16 -14.50
CA ILE A 41 2.81 -3.03 -13.86
C ILE A 41 2.70 -3.06 -12.33
N LEU A 42 1.51 -2.90 -11.76
CA LEU A 42 1.29 -2.96 -10.32
C LEU A 42 1.90 -4.22 -9.67
N ARG A 43 1.70 -5.41 -10.26
CA ARG A 43 2.28 -6.65 -9.74
C ARG A 43 3.82 -6.60 -9.73
N PHE A 44 4.40 -6.13 -10.82
CA PHE A 44 5.85 -5.97 -10.95
C PHE A 44 6.42 -5.00 -9.88
N ILE A 45 5.76 -3.87 -9.64
CA ILE A 45 6.19 -2.91 -8.62
C ILE A 45 6.10 -3.51 -7.20
N ILE A 46 5.04 -4.26 -6.89
CA ILE A 46 4.91 -4.94 -5.61
C ILE A 46 6.02 -6.00 -5.43
N ASP A 47 6.28 -6.81 -6.46
CA ASP A 47 7.34 -7.84 -6.40
C ASP A 47 8.74 -7.19 -6.28
N LEU A 48 8.99 -6.07 -6.96
CA LEU A 48 10.21 -5.29 -6.83
C LEU A 48 10.39 -4.73 -5.41
N ALA A 49 9.35 -4.10 -4.85
CA ALA A 49 9.39 -3.55 -3.50
C ALA A 49 9.69 -4.64 -2.47
N ARG A 50 9.08 -5.83 -2.62
CA ARG A 50 9.38 -7.00 -1.80
C ARG A 50 10.83 -7.44 -1.90
N TRP A 51 11.38 -7.51 -3.12
CA TRP A 51 12.78 -7.86 -3.34
C TRP A 51 13.75 -6.84 -2.70
N MET A 52 13.35 -5.56 -2.65
CA MET A 52 14.10 -4.50 -1.99
C MET A 52 13.80 -4.39 -0.48
N HIS A 53 13.00 -5.30 0.08
CA HIS A 53 12.54 -5.28 1.47
C HIS A 53 11.82 -3.98 1.87
N LEU A 54 11.07 -3.40 0.95
CA LEU A 54 10.23 -2.22 1.17
C LEU A 54 8.80 -2.63 1.48
N ASP A 55 8.18 -1.92 2.41
CA ASP A 55 6.73 -1.96 2.61
C ASP A 55 6.03 -1.05 1.59
N VAL A 56 4.89 -1.50 1.07
CA VAL A 56 4.11 -0.75 0.09
C VAL A 56 2.81 -0.24 0.68
N VAL A 57 2.57 1.07 0.57
CA VAL A 57 1.29 1.70 0.87
C VAL A 57 0.60 2.08 -0.43
N ALA A 58 -0.56 1.51 -0.72
CA ALA A 58 -1.40 1.91 -1.84
C ALA A 58 -2.39 3.00 -1.41
N GLU A 59 -2.33 4.15 -2.06
CA GLU A 59 -3.21 5.29 -1.75
C GLU A 59 -4.45 5.36 -2.63
N GLY A 60 -5.50 5.97 -2.08
CA GLY A 60 -6.73 6.27 -2.82
C GLY A 60 -7.59 5.05 -3.12
N VAL A 61 -7.59 4.05 -2.23
CA VAL A 61 -8.51 2.91 -2.30
C VAL A 61 -9.92 3.37 -1.93
N GLU A 62 -10.86 3.21 -2.87
CA GLU A 62 -12.24 3.68 -2.76
C GLU A 62 -13.27 2.55 -2.83
N THR A 63 -12.92 1.40 -3.39
CA THR A 63 -13.83 0.26 -3.56
C THR A 63 -13.28 -1.04 -2.96
N GLY A 64 -14.19 -1.94 -2.59
CA GLY A 64 -13.82 -3.27 -2.10
C GLY A 64 -13.10 -4.12 -3.15
N GLU A 65 -13.37 -3.89 -4.44
CA GLU A 65 -12.67 -4.56 -5.56
C GLU A 65 -11.20 -4.14 -5.62
N GLN A 66 -10.90 -2.84 -5.48
CA GLN A 66 -9.54 -2.34 -5.41
C GLN A 66 -8.80 -2.93 -4.21
N LEU A 67 -9.45 -2.96 -3.06
CA LEU A 67 -8.90 -3.55 -1.84
C LEU A 67 -8.54 -5.03 -2.04
N GLU A 68 -9.49 -5.82 -2.53
CA GLU A 68 -9.31 -7.25 -2.72
C GLU A 68 -8.20 -7.55 -3.72
N ARG A 69 -8.10 -6.75 -4.78
CA ARG A 69 -7.01 -6.86 -5.74
C ARG A 69 -5.65 -6.57 -5.13
N LEU A 70 -5.54 -5.50 -4.35
CA LEU A 70 -4.28 -5.13 -3.68
C LEU A 70 -3.87 -6.20 -2.68
N ARG A 71 -4.83 -6.80 -1.98
CA ARG A 71 -4.63 -7.96 -1.10
C ARG A 71 -4.06 -9.16 -1.85
N GLN A 72 -4.67 -9.53 -2.97
CA GLN A 72 -4.25 -10.69 -3.78
C GLN A 72 -2.85 -10.52 -4.39
N ILE A 73 -2.51 -9.28 -4.76
CA ILE A 73 -1.19 -8.96 -5.31
C ILE A 73 -0.11 -8.93 -4.22
N GLY A 74 -0.52 -8.83 -2.94
CA GLY A 74 0.39 -8.81 -1.79
C GLY A 74 0.94 -7.42 -1.50
N CYS A 75 0.12 -6.38 -1.69
CA CYS A 75 0.38 -5.07 -1.08
C CYS A 75 0.37 -5.21 0.45
N ASP A 76 0.97 -4.27 1.17
CA ASP A 76 1.12 -4.37 2.63
C ASP A 76 0.11 -3.51 3.35
N TYR A 77 -0.01 -2.27 2.90
CA TYR A 77 -0.87 -1.28 3.52
C TYR A 77 -1.75 -0.60 2.47
N VAL A 78 -2.94 -0.20 2.90
CA VAL A 78 -3.89 0.53 2.08
C VAL A 78 -4.42 1.75 2.81
N GLN A 79 -4.57 2.84 2.06
CA GLN A 79 -5.19 4.07 2.53
C GLN A 79 -6.21 4.53 1.50
N GLY A 80 -7.38 4.96 1.96
CA GLY A 80 -8.34 5.63 1.10
C GLY A 80 -9.74 5.73 1.67
N TYR A 81 -10.62 6.34 0.89
CA TYR A 81 -11.99 6.66 1.32
C TYR A 81 -12.85 5.43 1.57
N TYR A 82 -12.42 4.25 1.11
CA TYR A 82 -13.05 2.99 1.47
C TYR A 82 -13.10 2.79 3.00
N PHE A 83 -12.08 3.25 3.72
CA PHE A 83 -12.01 3.16 5.18
C PHE A 83 -12.55 4.42 5.85
N ALA A 84 -11.96 5.56 5.50
CA ALA A 84 -12.28 6.83 6.11
C ALA A 84 -11.87 7.98 5.19
N LYS A 85 -12.69 9.03 5.16
CA LYS A 85 -12.33 10.29 4.50
C LYS A 85 -11.42 11.12 5.42
N PRO A 86 -10.62 12.05 4.87
CA PRO A 86 -9.99 13.10 5.65
C PRO A 86 -11.02 13.78 6.54
N MET A 87 -10.71 13.86 7.82
CA MET A 87 -11.61 14.36 8.85
C MET A 87 -10.88 15.32 9.78
N PRO A 88 -11.59 16.23 10.45
CA PRO A 88 -11.02 17.05 11.52
C PRO A 88 -10.37 16.22 12.63
N CYS A 89 -9.40 16.81 13.31
CA CYS A 89 -8.65 16.14 14.38
C CYS A 89 -9.55 15.58 15.49
N GLU A 90 -10.62 16.27 15.86
CA GLU A 90 -11.54 15.80 16.91
C GLU A 90 -12.36 14.58 16.48
N GLU A 91 -12.78 14.51 15.22
CA GLU A 91 -13.45 13.32 14.66
C GLU A 91 -12.48 12.12 14.60
N PHE A 92 -11.23 12.37 14.21
CA PHE A 92 -10.20 11.33 14.21
C PHE A 92 -9.91 10.77 15.61
N LYS A 93 -9.84 11.64 16.63
CA LYS A 93 -9.68 11.21 18.03
C LYS A 93 -10.86 10.37 18.52
N ALA A 94 -12.09 10.69 18.09
CA ALA A 94 -13.26 9.89 18.42
C ALA A 94 -13.17 8.50 17.75
N LEU A 95 -12.85 8.46 16.46
CA LEU A 95 -12.66 7.22 15.71
C LEU A 95 -11.60 6.30 16.34
N LEU A 96 -10.47 6.86 16.79
CA LEU A 96 -9.41 6.11 17.47
C LEU A 96 -9.83 5.50 18.81
N LYS A 97 -10.82 6.09 19.50
CA LYS A 97 -11.35 5.55 20.76
C LYS A 97 -12.37 4.45 20.54
N GLU A 98 -13.08 4.50 19.42
CA GLU A 98 -14.10 3.52 19.04
C GLU A 98 -13.50 2.27 18.38
N CYS A 99 -12.39 2.41 17.66
CA CYS A 99 -11.68 1.28 17.05
C CYS A 99 -10.73 0.62 18.06
N SER A 100 -10.77 -0.72 18.18
CA SER A 100 -9.67 -1.43 18.85
C SER A 100 -8.43 -1.44 17.95
N SER A 101 -7.23 -1.55 18.53
CA SER A 101 -5.99 -1.64 17.74
C SER A 101 -5.98 -2.83 16.77
N ALA A 102 -6.74 -3.89 17.05
CA ALA A 102 -6.88 -5.05 16.17
C ALA A 102 -7.74 -4.75 14.93
N ASP A 103 -8.78 -3.91 15.07
CA ASP A 103 -9.68 -3.57 13.95
C ASP A 103 -8.99 -2.67 12.93
N ILE A 104 -8.11 -1.78 13.38
CA ILE A 104 -7.33 -0.90 12.50
C ILE A 104 -6.31 -1.72 11.70
N TYR A 105 -5.61 -2.64 12.36
CA TYR A 105 -4.56 -3.45 11.74
C TYR A 105 -5.14 -4.45 10.72
N ASN A 106 -6.22 -5.15 11.07
CA ASN A 106 -6.84 -6.13 10.18
C ASN A 106 -7.49 -5.51 8.93
N ASN A 107 -7.87 -4.23 9.00
CA ASN A 107 -8.52 -3.53 7.89
C ASN A 107 -7.53 -2.84 6.96
N THR A 108 -6.39 -2.37 7.47
CA THR A 108 -5.45 -1.55 6.67
C THR A 108 -4.13 -2.23 6.35
N ALA A 109 -3.79 -3.32 7.06
CA ALA A 109 -2.60 -4.11 6.81
C ALA A 109 -2.98 -5.53 6.34
N PHE A 110 -2.35 -6.00 5.26
CA PHE A 110 -2.51 -7.37 4.81
C PHE A 110 -1.45 -8.24 5.51
N SER A 111 -1.89 -9.20 6.33
CA SER A 111 -1.03 -10.08 7.12
C SER A 111 -0.30 -11.14 6.27
N GLY A 112 0.52 -10.70 5.33
CA GLY A 112 1.47 -11.55 4.62
C GLY A 112 2.71 -11.78 5.48
N LYS A 113 3.09 -13.05 5.69
CA LYS A 113 4.43 -13.37 6.19
C LYS A 113 5.47 -12.76 5.25
N LYS A 114 6.31 -11.86 5.76
CA LYS A 114 7.45 -11.32 5.01
C LYS A 114 8.74 -12.00 5.46
N GLU A 115 9.59 -12.29 4.50
CA GLU A 115 11.02 -12.51 4.78
C GLU A 115 11.61 -11.17 5.22
N ASP A 116 12.25 -11.16 6.38
CA ASP A 116 13.06 -10.03 6.81
C ASP A 116 14.28 -9.86 5.89
N LYS A 117 15.00 -8.75 6.04
CA LYS A 117 16.24 -8.47 5.28
C LYS A 117 17.38 -9.48 5.49
N TYR A 118 17.18 -10.49 6.33
CA TYR A 118 18.11 -11.57 6.64
C TYR A 118 17.59 -12.95 6.22
N GLY A 119 16.45 -13.04 5.54
CA GLY A 119 15.85 -14.29 5.08
C GLY A 119 15.09 -15.07 6.16
N ASN A 120 14.70 -14.45 7.26
CA ASN A 120 13.85 -15.08 8.28
C ASN A 120 12.37 -14.76 8.05
N TYR A 121 11.50 -15.73 8.28
CA TYR A 121 10.05 -15.57 8.20
C TYR A 121 9.48 -15.16 9.56
N ASN A 122 8.71 -14.07 9.62
CA ASN A 122 7.81 -13.75 10.73
C ASN A 122 6.41 -14.36 10.47
#